data_AF-J5J3R7-F1
#
_entry.id   AF-J5J3R7-F1
#
_cell.length_a   1.000
_cell.length_b   1.000
_cell.length_c   1.000
_cell.angle_alpha   90.00
_cell.angle_beta   90.00
_cell.angle_gamma   90.00
#
_symmetry.space_group_name_H-M   'P 1'
#
loop_
_entity.id
_entity.type
_entity.pdbx_description
1 polymer ?
#
loop_
_entity_poly.entity_id
_entity_poly.type
_entity_poly.pdbx_seq_one_letter_code
_entity_poly.pdbx_strand_id
1 'polypeptide(L)'
;MLEAGGTEEAEFASRVNLLVATINSRYGSLRHTPVQLSPLPPQQDAYFALLRQSDVALITSVREGISTTALEYSICQRDRRGTLILSEFSGTAGALSNAVVINPWDVSAVAHEIYMALTVTEEEKTMSHEALSRQVQEMGVERWARRLFGMLERFPMKDGSHEAKTSPILE
;
A
#
# COMPACT_ATOMS: atom_id res chain seq x y z
N MET A 1 0.37 19.97 23.46
CA MET A 1 1.12 18.78 23.01
C MET A 1 0.85 18.48 21.52
N LEU A 2 0.91 19.50 20.66
CA LEU A 2 0.66 19.38 19.20
C LEU A 2 1.83 19.92 18.35
N GLU A 3 2.94 20.34 18.97
CA GLU A 3 4.06 20.95 18.23
C GLU A 3 5.16 19.94 17.81
N ALA A 4 5.20 18.74 18.41
CA ALA A 4 6.23 17.75 18.10
C ALA A 4 6.04 17.05 16.73
N GLY A 5 4.79 16.95 16.24
CA GLY A 5 4.49 16.24 14.99
C GLY A 5 4.94 16.99 13.73
N GLY A 6 4.90 18.32 13.73
CA GLY A 6 5.29 19.12 12.58
C GLY A 6 6.79 19.11 12.30
N THR A 7 7.61 19.00 13.35
CA THR A 7 9.08 18.95 13.21
C THR A 7 9.56 17.61 12.68
N GLU A 8 9.03 16.49 13.17
CA GLU A 8 9.42 15.15 12.70
C GLU A 8 9.02 14.91 11.24
N GLU A 9 7.82 15.36 10.86
CA GLU A 9 7.33 15.25 9.48
C GLU A 9 8.17 16.10 8.51
N ALA A 10 8.53 17.33 8.92
CA ALA A 10 9.41 18.20 8.14
C ALA A 10 10.83 17.64 7.99
N GLU A 11 11.40 17.06 9.06
CA GLU A 11 12.70 16.38 9.01
C GLU A 11 12.66 15.17 8.09
N PHE A 12 11.61 14.35 8.16
CA PHE A 12 11.42 13.23 7.26
C PHE A 12 11.31 13.68 5.81
N ALA A 13 10.48 14.68 5.52
CA ALA A 13 10.34 15.24 4.17
C ALA A 13 11.67 15.79 3.65
N SER A 14 12.47 16.45 4.51
CA SER A 14 13.80 16.95 4.14
C SER A 14 14.75 15.81 3.76
N ARG A 15 14.80 14.73 4.55
CA ARG A 15 15.61 13.53 4.24
C ARG A 15 15.20 12.90 2.91
N VAL A 16 13.90 12.78 2.66
CA VAL A 16 13.37 12.24 1.38
C VAL A 16 13.79 13.13 0.21
N ASN A 17 13.62 14.44 0.31
CA ASN A 17 14.02 15.38 -0.74
C ASN A 17 15.53 15.31 -1.05
N LEU A 18 16.37 15.20 -0.01
CA LEU A 18 17.81 15.04 -0.18
C LEU A 18 18.15 13.74 -0.90
N LEU A 19 17.46 12.64 -0.56
CA LEU A 19 17.68 11.34 -1.22
C LEU A 19 17.26 11.39 -2.69
N VAL A 20 16.10 11.99 -3.00
CA VAL A 20 15.63 12.19 -4.38
C VAL A 20 16.64 13.04 -5.17
N ALA A 21 17.12 14.14 -4.59
CA ALA A 21 18.13 14.98 -5.22
C ALA A 21 19.45 14.22 -5.47
N THR A 22 19.88 13.39 -4.52
CA THR A 22 21.09 12.57 -4.64
C THR A 22 20.95 11.54 -5.76
N ILE A 23 19.81 10.84 -5.84
CA ILE A 23 19.55 9.85 -6.90
C ILE A 23 19.50 10.54 -8.26
N ASN A 24 18.75 11.63 -8.38
CA ASN A 24 18.63 12.37 -9.64
C ASN A 24 19.97 13.00 -10.07
N SER A 25 20.81 13.45 -9.13
CA SER A 25 22.15 13.95 -9.45
C SER A 25 23.08 12.85 -9.94
N ARG A 26 22.93 11.61 -9.44
CA ARG A 26 23.81 10.49 -9.77
C ARG A 26 23.42 9.79 -11.07
N TYR A 27 22.13 9.63 -11.32
CA TYR A 27 21.59 8.82 -12.42
C TYR A 27 20.78 9.63 -13.44
N GLY A 28 20.50 10.90 -13.16
CA GLY A 28 19.77 11.79 -14.06
C GLY A 28 20.65 12.39 -15.15
N SER A 29 19.99 12.96 -16.15
CA SER A 29 20.60 13.69 -17.26
C SER A 29 19.69 14.85 -17.68
N LEU A 30 20.15 15.69 -18.62
CA LEU A 30 19.35 16.79 -19.15
C LEU A 30 18.01 16.35 -19.76
N ARG A 31 17.86 15.08 -20.15
CA ARG A 31 16.64 14.53 -20.77
C ARG A 31 15.90 13.52 -19.91
N HIS A 32 16.44 13.15 -18.74
CA HIS A 32 15.89 12.06 -17.95
C HIS A 32 16.06 12.33 -16.45
N THR A 33 14.94 12.24 -15.73
CA THR A 33 14.88 12.38 -14.26
C THR A 33 14.36 11.07 -13.68
N PRO A 34 15.22 10.24 -13.03
CA PRO A 34 14.85 8.92 -12.53
C PRO A 34 13.72 8.93 -11.49
N VAL A 35 13.72 9.91 -10.58
CA VAL A 35 12.74 10.00 -9.49
C VAL A 35 11.98 11.32 -9.58
N GLN A 36 10.69 11.23 -9.83
CA GLN A 36 9.76 12.36 -9.79
C GLN A 36 8.98 12.32 -8.47
N LEU A 37 9.25 13.27 -7.59
CA LEU A 37 8.55 13.42 -6.31
C LEU A 37 7.51 14.53 -6.43
N SER A 38 6.23 14.20 -6.22
CA SER A 38 5.15 15.20 -6.12
C SER A 38 4.82 15.45 -4.65
N PRO A 39 4.96 16.69 -4.15
CA PRO A 39 4.62 17.03 -2.77
C PRO A 39 3.11 17.15 -2.54
N LEU A 40 2.34 17.32 -3.62
CA LEU A 40 0.89 17.43 -3.57
C LEU A 40 0.25 16.14 -4.10
N PRO A 41 -0.86 15.70 -3.49
CA PRO A 41 -1.62 14.58 -4.02
C PRO A 41 -2.16 14.94 -5.41
N PRO A 42 -2.07 14.03 -6.39
CA PRO A 42 -2.64 14.26 -7.72
C PRO A 42 -4.17 14.36 -7.64
N GLN A 43 -4.76 15.04 -8.62
CA GLN A 43 -6.20 14.97 -8.85
C GLN A 43 -6.63 13.52 -9.10
N GLN A 44 -7.87 13.18 -8.77
CA GLN A 44 -8.37 11.80 -8.83
C GLN A 44 -8.15 11.13 -10.19
N ASP A 45 -8.45 11.83 -11.30
CA ASP A 45 -8.26 11.28 -12.64
C ASP A 45 -6.78 11.01 -12.95
N ALA A 46 -5.89 11.92 -12.54
CA ALA A 46 -4.45 11.76 -12.69
C ALA A 46 -3.92 10.61 -11.83
N TYR A 47 -4.42 10.44 -10.61
CA TYR A 47 -4.07 9.31 -9.75
C TYR A 47 -4.36 7.97 -10.41
N PHE A 48 -5.59 7.75 -10.89
CA PHE A 48 -5.96 6.50 -11.54
C PHE A 48 -5.26 6.29 -12.88
N ALA A 49 -4.97 7.37 -13.62
CA ALA A 49 -4.15 7.29 -14.82
C ALA A 49 -2.73 6.80 -14.51
N LEU A 50 -2.10 7.31 -13.44
CA LEU A 50 -0.78 6.87 -12.98
C LEU A 50 -0.81 5.39 -12.58
N LEU A 51 -1.81 4.98 -11.78
CA LEU A 51 -1.95 3.58 -11.38
C LEU A 51 -2.08 2.67 -12.60
N ARG A 52 -2.92 3.01 -13.58
CA ARG A 52 -3.16 2.20 -14.79
C ARG A 52 -1.94 2.16 -15.73
N GLN A 53 -1.15 3.23 -15.78
CA GLN A 53 0.00 3.32 -16.68
C GLN A 53 1.29 2.76 -16.07
N SER A 54 1.36 2.60 -14.75
CA SER A 54 2.56 2.09 -14.07
C SER A 54 2.76 0.58 -14.28
N ASP A 55 4.01 0.17 -14.46
CA ASP A 55 4.41 -1.23 -14.64
C ASP A 55 4.53 -1.99 -13.32
N VAL A 56 4.85 -1.28 -12.24
CA VAL A 56 5.03 -1.82 -10.88
C VAL A 56 4.50 -0.82 -9.86
N ALA A 57 3.78 -1.32 -8.85
CA ALA A 57 3.52 -0.58 -7.63
C ALA A 57 4.37 -1.14 -6.48
N LEU A 58 5.04 -0.24 -5.75
CA LEU A 58 5.88 -0.58 -4.61
C LEU A 58 5.34 0.09 -3.35
N ILE A 59 4.89 -0.73 -2.39
CA ILE A 59 4.31 -0.26 -1.13
C ILE A 59 5.18 -0.76 0.02
N THR A 60 5.99 0.13 0.58
CA THR A 60 7.03 -0.18 1.59
C THR A 60 6.64 0.25 3.01
N SER A 61 5.35 0.30 3.31
CA SER A 61 4.83 0.68 4.64
C SER A 61 5.53 -0.09 5.76
N VAL A 62 6.09 0.61 6.75
CA VAL A 62 6.73 0.00 7.93
C VAL A 62 5.70 -0.69 8.82
N ARG A 63 4.48 -0.14 8.88
CA ARG A 63 3.34 -0.73 9.56
C ARG A 63 2.05 -0.13 9.01
N GLU A 64 1.15 -0.97 8.53
CA GLU A 64 -0.11 -0.53 7.95
C GLU A 64 -1.21 -1.57 8.19
N GLY A 65 -2.42 -1.12 8.51
CA GLY A 65 -3.56 -2.02 8.69
C GLY A 65 -4.08 -2.55 7.35
N ILE A 66 -4.48 -1.64 6.46
CA ILE A 66 -4.93 -1.96 5.12
C ILE A 66 -4.39 -0.92 4.15
N SER A 67 -3.79 -1.39 3.06
CA SER A 67 -3.40 -0.54 1.95
C SER A 67 -4.51 -0.47 0.90
N THR A 68 -5.19 0.66 0.82
CA THR A 68 -6.19 0.92 -0.23
C THR A 68 -5.53 1.07 -1.59
N THR A 69 -4.36 1.71 -1.65
CA THR A 69 -3.58 1.87 -2.88
C THR A 69 -3.21 0.52 -3.50
N ALA A 70 -2.89 -0.51 -2.69
CA ALA A 70 -2.64 -1.86 -3.19
C ALA A 70 -3.86 -2.45 -3.92
N LEU A 71 -5.06 -2.27 -3.35
CA LEU A 71 -6.32 -2.77 -3.91
C LEU A 71 -6.70 -1.99 -5.17
N GLU A 72 -6.62 -0.66 -5.11
CA GLU A 72 -6.89 0.24 -6.24
C GLU A 72 -5.95 -0.06 -7.41
N TYR A 73 -4.65 -0.20 -7.15
CA TYR A 73 -3.66 -0.57 -8.16
C TYR A 73 -4.03 -1.90 -8.83
N SER A 74 -4.32 -2.93 -8.03
CA SER A 74 -4.69 -4.25 -8.56
C SER A 74 -5.92 -4.20 -9.48
N ILE A 75 -6.90 -3.35 -9.15
CA ILE A 75 -8.09 -3.13 -9.99
C ILE A 75 -7.72 -2.38 -11.29
N CYS A 76 -6.92 -1.31 -11.19
CA CYS A 76 -6.50 -0.50 -12.33
C CYS A 76 -5.62 -1.25 -13.33
N GLN A 77 -4.98 -2.35 -12.91
CA GLN A 77 -4.05 -3.14 -13.71
C GLN A 77 -4.70 -4.16 -14.65
N ARG A 78 -6.03 -4.15 -14.82
CA ARG A 78 -6.77 -5.12 -15.64
C ARG A 78 -6.18 -5.35 -17.04
N ASP A 79 -5.73 -4.27 -17.68
CA ASP A 79 -5.27 -4.32 -19.08
C ASP A 79 -3.74 -4.46 -19.19
N ARG A 80 -2.97 -3.91 -18.23
CA ARG A 80 -1.49 -3.86 -18.26
C ARG A 80 -0.81 -4.95 -17.43
N ARG A 81 -1.51 -5.52 -16.45
CA ARG A 81 -1.06 -6.64 -15.59
C ARG A 81 0.26 -6.35 -14.87
N GLY A 82 0.44 -5.11 -14.45
CA GLY A 82 1.59 -4.67 -13.67
C GLY A 82 1.68 -5.38 -12.32
N THR A 83 2.90 -5.45 -11.80
CA THR A 83 3.24 -6.22 -10.60
C THR A 83 3.03 -5.40 -9.34
N LEU A 84 2.35 -5.98 -8.35
CA LEU A 84 2.21 -5.39 -7.02
C LEU A 84 3.29 -5.95 -6.08
N ILE A 85 4.15 -5.08 -5.57
CA ILE A 85 5.12 -5.37 -4.51
C ILE A 85 4.64 -4.71 -3.21
N LEU A 86 4.48 -5.50 -2.16
CA LEU A 86 3.84 -5.09 -0.91
C LEU A 86 4.68 -5.48 0.30
N SER A 87 4.79 -4.57 1.26
CA SER A 87 5.41 -4.82 2.56
C SER A 87 4.71 -5.93 3.33
N GLU A 88 5.47 -6.85 3.91
CA GLU A 88 4.98 -7.88 4.83
C GLU A 88 4.30 -7.30 6.08
N PHE A 89 4.60 -6.05 6.41
CA PHE A 89 4.02 -5.32 7.55
C PHE A 89 2.71 -4.59 7.21
N SER A 90 2.21 -4.75 5.99
CA SER A 90 0.87 -4.33 5.61
C SER A 90 -0.12 -5.47 5.86
N GLY A 91 -1.22 -5.22 6.57
CA GLY A 91 -2.26 -6.24 6.77
C GLY A 91 -2.90 -6.71 5.46
N THR A 92 -2.79 -5.94 4.38
CA THR A 92 -3.17 -6.36 3.03
C THR A 92 -2.32 -7.54 2.52
N ALA A 93 -1.06 -7.69 2.95
CA ALA A 93 -0.19 -8.78 2.52
C ALA A 93 -0.73 -10.16 2.95
N GLY A 94 -1.38 -10.23 4.10
CA GLY A 94 -2.07 -11.45 4.55
C GLY A 94 -3.31 -11.80 3.71
N ALA A 95 -3.92 -10.83 3.02
CA ALA A 95 -5.09 -11.04 2.18
C ALA A 95 -4.74 -11.26 0.69
N LEU A 96 -3.65 -10.65 0.21
CA LEU A 96 -3.17 -10.73 -1.16
C LEU A 96 -1.94 -11.64 -1.26
N SER A 97 -2.14 -12.94 -1.04
CA SER A 97 -1.04 -13.90 -1.02
C SER A 97 -0.32 -14.08 -2.37
N ASN A 98 -0.91 -13.62 -3.47
CA ASN A 98 -0.28 -13.64 -4.80
C ASN A 98 0.47 -12.34 -5.15
N ALA A 99 0.47 -11.34 -4.25
CA ALA A 99 1.35 -10.20 -4.39
C ALA A 99 2.79 -10.59 -4.05
N VAL A 100 3.77 -9.87 -4.61
CA VAL A 100 5.17 -10.02 -4.22
C VAL A 100 5.33 -9.38 -2.85
N VAL A 101 5.65 -10.18 -1.83
CA VAL A 101 5.78 -9.69 -0.46
C VAL A 101 7.25 -9.44 -0.13
N ILE A 102 7.55 -8.25 0.40
CA ILE A 102 8.91 -7.83 0.75
C ILE A 102 9.04 -7.40 2.20
N ASN A 103 10.25 -7.51 2.74
CA ASN A 103 10.64 -6.78 3.94
C ASN A 103 11.21 -5.41 3.53
N PRO A 104 10.57 -4.28 3.87
CA PRO A 104 11.04 -2.95 3.47
C PRO A 104 12.38 -2.55 4.09
N TRP A 105 12.84 -3.25 5.14
CA TRP A 105 14.13 -3.00 5.77
C TRP A 105 15.30 -3.65 5.02
N ASP A 106 15.04 -4.67 4.19
CA ASP A 106 16.04 -5.28 3.32
C ASP A 106 16.05 -4.59 1.96
N VAL A 107 16.81 -3.49 1.88
CA VAL A 107 16.93 -2.68 0.65
C VAL A 107 17.47 -3.50 -0.53
N SER A 108 18.32 -4.50 -0.28
CA SER A 108 18.88 -5.34 -1.34
C SER A 108 17.82 -6.27 -1.91
N ALA A 109 17.01 -6.89 -1.05
CA ALA A 109 15.88 -7.71 -1.48
C ALA A 109 14.84 -6.87 -2.23
N VAL A 110 14.50 -5.67 -1.73
CA VAL A 110 13.58 -4.76 -2.42
C VAL A 110 14.10 -4.40 -3.82
N ALA A 111 15.38 -4.08 -3.96
CA ALA A 111 15.97 -3.80 -5.27
C ALA A 111 15.91 -5.01 -6.21
N HIS A 112 16.13 -6.23 -5.68
CA HIS A 112 16.00 -7.46 -6.45
C HIS A 112 14.57 -7.68 -6.93
N GLU A 113 13.57 -7.53 -6.07
CA GLU A 113 12.16 -7.72 -6.45
C GLU A 113 11.68 -6.66 -7.45
N ILE A 114 12.16 -5.42 -7.37
CA ILE A 114 11.89 -4.41 -8.40
C ILE A 114 12.46 -4.86 -9.75
N TYR A 115 13.70 -5.36 -9.77
CA TYR A 115 14.33 -5.87 -10.99
C TYR A 115 13.54 -7.05 -11.57
N MET A 116 13.17 -8.03 -10.74
CA MET A 116 12.38 -9.18 -11.16
C MET A 116 11.02 -8.74 -11.71
N ALA A 117 10.30 -7.88 -11.00
CA ALA A 117 8.98 -7.37 -11.41
C ALA A 117 9.00 -6.65 -12.77
N LEU A 118 10.12 -6.02 -13.14
CA LEU A 118 10.30 -5.33 -14.42
C LEU A 118 10.82 -6.25 -15.54
N THR A 119 11.34 -7.44 -15.21
CA THR A 119 11.97 -8.36 -16.18
C THR A 119 11.23 -9.67 -16.40
N VAL A 120 10.21 -9.98 -15.59
CA VAL A 120 9.30 -11.13 -15.80
C VAL A 120 8.61 -11.09 -17.16
N THR A 121 8.30 -12.29 -17.66
CA THR A 121 7.60 -12.47 -18.94
C THR A 121 6.14 -12.01 -18.86
N GLU A 122 5.54 -11.70 -20.00
CA GLU A 122 4.13 -11.27 -20.05
C GLU A 122 3.18 -12.41 -19.64
N GLU A 123 3.55 -13.65 -19.88
CA GLU A 123 2.83 -14.84 -19.42
C GLU A 123 2.79 -14.91 -17.89
N GLU A 124 3.93 -14.76 -17.22
CA GLU A 124 4.04 -14.77 -15.76
C GLU A 124 3.28 -13.60 -15.14
N LYS A 125 3.38 -12.39 -15.73
CA LYS A 125 2.60 -11.22 -15.30
C LYS A 125 1.11 -11.48 -15.40
N THR A 126 0.65 -12.06 -16.50
CA THR A 126 -0.77 -12.38 -16.71
C THR A 126 -1.26 -13.37 -15.66
N MET A 127 -0.53 -14.45 -15.43
CA MET A 127 -0.89 -15.45 -14.41
C MET A 127 -0.95 -14.86 -13.01
N SER A 128 0.07 -14.06 -12.64
CA SER A 128 0.13 -13.40 -11.33
C SER A 128 -1.02 -12.41 -11.16
N HIS A 129 -1.27 -11.57 -12.17
CA HIS A 129 -2.36 -10.60 -12.14
C HIS A 129 -3.74 -11.26 -12.04
N GLU A 130 -4.00 -12.33 -12.78
CA GLU A 130 -5.27 -13.07 -12.69
C GLU A 130 -5.50 -13.69 -11.32
N ALA A 131 -4.44 -14.21 -10.68
CA ALA A 131 -4.50 -14.74 -9.33
C ALA A 131 -4.79 -13.62 -8.30
N LEU A 132 -4.09 -12.49 -8.41
CA LEU A 132 -4.28 -11.33 -7.55
C LEU A 132 -5.67 -10.70 -7.71
N SER A 133 -6.13 -10.54 -8.95
CA SER A 133 -7.42 -9.93 -9.28
C SER A 133 -8.60 -10.73 -8.69
N ARG A 134 -8.53 -12.06 -8.71
CA ARG A 134 -9.52 -12.92 -8.04
C ARG A 134 -9.59 -12.66 -6.54
N GLN A 135 -8.46 -12.51 -5.86
CA GLN A 135 -8.43 -12.21 -4.42
C GLN A 135 -9.05 -10.84 -4.12
N VAL A 136 -8.71 -9.82 -4.92
CA VAL A 136 -9.22 -8.46 -4.72
C VAL A 136 -10.74 -8.38 -4.92
N GLN A 137 -11.30 -9.11 -5.88
CA GLN A 137 -12.75 -9.17 -6.11
C GLN A 137 -13.52 -9.74 -4.91
N GLU A 138 -12.89 -10.60 -4.10
CA GLU A 138 -13.49 -11.12 -2.88
C GLU A 138 -13.48 -10.10 -1.73
N MET A 139 -12.60 -9.10 -1.77
CA MET A 139 -12.38 -8.11 -0.71
C MET A 139 -13.30 -6.88 -0.77
N GLY A 140 -14.43 -6.95 -1.47
CA GLY A 140 -15.36 -5.82 -1.62
C GLY A 140 -15.87 -5.25 -0.28
N VAL A 141 -15.97 -3.92 -0.19
CA VAL A 141 -16.42 -3.19 1.02
C VAL A 141 -17.79 -3.67 1.52
N GLU A 142 -18.71 -3.99 0.60
CA GLU A 142 -20.03 -4.53 0.94
C GLU A 142 -19.95 -5.91 1.61
N ARG A 143 -19.00 -6.75 1.20
CA ARG A 143 -18.78 -8.07 1.81
C ARG A 143 -18.19 -7.91 3.20
N TRP A 144 -17.21 -7.02 3.35
CA TRP A 144 -16.63 -6.67 4.64
C TRP A 144 -17.69 -6.15 5.61
N ALA A 145 -18.52 -5.18 5.18
CA ALA A 145 -19.59 -4.61 6.00
C ALA A 145 -20.61 -5.67 6.43
N ARG A 146 -21.08 -6.51 5.50
CA ARG A 146 -22.00 -7.62 5.83
C ARG A 146 -21.40 -8.60 6.84
N ARG A 147 -20.11 -8.93 6.71
CA ARG A 147 -19.42 -9.80 7.67
C ARG A 147 -19.34 -9.14 9.05
N LEU A 148 -19.03 -7.85 9.12
CA LEU A 148 -18.98 -7.10 10.36
C LEU A 148 -20.36 -7.06 11.05
N PHE A 149 -21.41 -6.67 10.33
CA PHE A 149 -22.77 -6.63 10.89
C PHE A 149 -23.25 -8.01 11.32
N GLY A 150 -23.02 -9.04 10.51
CA GLY A 150 -23.35 -10.42 10.89
C GLY A 150 -22.55 -10.94 12.09
N MET A 151 -21.36 -10.42 12.34
CA MET A 151 -20.62 -10.70 13.60
C MET A 151 -21.26 -9.96 14.78
N LEU A 152 -21.61 -8.69 14.61
CA LEU A 152 -22.22 -7.86 15.66
C LEU A 152 -23.61 -8.39 16.07
N GLU A 153 -24.45 -8.82 15.13
CA GLU A 153 -25.77 -9.41 15.41
C GLU A 153 -25.68 -10.73 16.19
N ARG A 154 -24.58 -11.46 16.08
CA ARG A 154 -24.33 -12.68 16.85
C ARG A 154 -23.92 -12.41 18.29
N PHE A 155 -23.55 -11.18 18.62
CA PHE A 155 -23.37 -10.80 20.01
C PHE A 155 -24.74 -10.50 20.60
N PRO A 156 -25.24 -11.32 21.55
CA PRO A 156 -26.48 -11.00 22.23
C PRO A 156 -26.28 -9.67 22.95
N MET A 157 -27.08 -8.66 22.60
CA MET A 157 -27.24 -7.50 23.47
C MET A 157 -27.80 -8.04 24.80
N LYS A 158 -27.01 -7.94 25.87
CA LYS A 158 -27.55 -8.18 27.21
C LYS A 158 -28.54 -7.05 27.50
N ASP A 159 -29.82 -7.38 27.46
CA ASP A 159 -30.86 -6.56 28.06
C ASP A 159 -30.62 -6.50 29.58
N GLY A 160 -30.18 -5.35 30.07
CA GLY A 160 -30.17 -5.04 31.51
C GLY A 160 -28.81 -4.62 32.10
N SER A 161 -28.78 -3.38 32.60
CA SER A 161 -27.88 -2.84 33.63
C SER A 161 -26.38 -3.17 33.48
N HIS A 162 -25.70 -2.50 32.55
CA HIS A 162 -24.27 -2.27 32.70
C HIS A 162 -24.06 -0.89 33.31
N GLU A 163 -23.78 -0.82 34.62
CA GLU A 163 -22.92 0.26 35.11
C GLU A 163 -21.66 0.23 34.26
N ALA A 164 -21.37 1.35 33.58
CA ALA A 164 -20.17 1.50 32.79
C ALA A 164 -18.97 1.36 33.72
N LYS A 165 -18.43 0.13 33.85
CA LYS A 165 -17.11 -0.07 34.43
C LYS A 165 -16.13 0.53 33.46
N THR A 166 -15.76 1.78 33.71
CA THR A 166 -14.63 2.44 33.08
C THR A 166 -13.41 1.54 33.24
N SER A 167 -12.75 1.23 32.13
CA SER A 167 -11.45 0.55 32.18
C SER A 167 -10.55 1.36 33.10
N PRO A 168 -9.87 0.72 34.08
CA PRO A 168 -8.99 1.44 34.97
C PRO A 168 -7.93 2.16 34.13
N ILE A 169 -7.80 3.46 34.35
CA ILE A 169 -6.71 4.25 33.80
C ILE A 169 -5.45 3.65 34.42
N LEU A 170 -4.54 3.15 33.58
CA LEU A 170 -3.22 2.69 34.02
C LEU A 170 -2.47 3.93 34.50
N GLU A 171 -2.24 4.02 35.81
CA GLU A 171 -1.28 4.95 36.43
C GLU A 171 0.17 4.49 36.17
#